data_AF-A0A540LW17-F1
#
_entry.id   AF-A0A540LW17-F1
#
_cell.length_a   1.000
_cell.length_b   1.000
_cell.length_c   1.000
_cell.angle_alpha   90.00
_cell.angle_beta   90.00
_cell.angle_gamma   90.00
#
_symmetry.space_group_name_H-M   'P 1'
#
loop_
_entity.id
_entity.type
_entity.pdbx_description
1 polymer ?
#
loop_
_entity_poly.entity_id
_entity_poly.type
_entity_poly.pdbx_seq_one_letter_code
_entity_poly.pdbx_strand_id
1 'polypeptide(L)'
;MGSLSIQQLQEMITNTIKAQYEGSSNTSGLYSKPYSKKIDALRMPRGYQPPKFMQFDGKGNPKQHVAHFVETCNNAGTEGDYLAKQFVRSLKGNAF
;
A
#
# COMPACT_ATOMS: atom_id res chain seq x y z
N MET A 1 51.55 7.74 14.36
CA MET A 1 50.07 7.66 14.38
C MET A 1 49.63 7.45 12.93
N GLY A 2 49.12 6.26 12.60
CA GLY A 2 48.78 5.91 11.20
C GLY A 2 47.54 6.65 10.74
N SER A 3 47.63 7.34 9.60
CA SER A 3 46.47 7.93 8.93
C SER A 3 45.72 6.83 8.17
N LEU A 4 44.38 6.94 8.18
CA LEU A 4 43.52 6.06 7.40
C LEU A 4 43.69 6.38 5.91
N SER A 5 43.96 5.37 5.08
CA SER A 5 44.12 5.57 3.64
C SER A 5 42.76 5.75 2.96
N ILE A 6 42.75 6.43 1.81
CA ILE A 6 41.55 6.59 0.99
C ILE A 6 40.97 5.23 0.55
N GLN A 7 41.83 4.23 0.32
CA GLN A 7 41.40 2.88 -0.04
C GLN A 7 40.65 2.20 1.11
N GLN A 8 41.14 2.35 2.35
CA GLN A 8 40.48 1.80 3.54
C GLN A 8 39.11 2.45 3.78
N LEU A 9 38.99 3.75 3.49
CA LEU A 9 37.70 4.45 3.52
C LEU A 9 36.73 3.90 2.47
N GLN A 10 37.20 3.70 1.24
CA GLN A 10 36.36 3.15 0.16
C GLN A 10 35.89 1.73 0.49
N GLU A 11 36.77 0.85 0.96
CA GLU A 11 36.40 -0.51 1.36
C GLU A 11 35.41 -0.52 2.53
N MET A 12 35.60 0.35 3.52
CA MET A 12 34.68 0.45 4.66
C MET A 12 33.28 0.86 4.20
N ILE A 13 33.17 1.84 3.30
CA ILE A 13 31.90 2.29 2.72
C ILE A 13 31.26 1.16 1.91
N THR A 14 32.01 0.52 1.01
CA THR A 14 31.52 -0.57 0.16
C THR A 14 31.02 -1.76 0.99
N ASN A 15 31.77 -2.17 2.01
CA ASN A 15 31.40 -3.29 2.87
C ASN A 15 30.17 -2.97 3.74
N THR A 16 30.05 -1.73 4.23
CA THR A 16 28.88 -1.30 5.01
C THR A 16 27.61 -1.32 4.17
N ILE A 17 27.66 -0.81 2.92
CA ILE A 17 26.52 -0.84 1.99
C ILE A 17 26.14 -2.27 1.65
N LYS A 18 27.12 -3.12 1.35
CA LYS A 18 26.91 -4.53 1.03
C LYS A 18 26.27 -5.28 2.21
N ALA A 19 26.76 -5.07 3.43
CA ALA A 19 26.20 -5.67 4.64
C ALA A 19 24.77 -5.18 4.95
N GLN A 20 24.42 -3.93 4.64
CA GLN A 20 23.05 -3.44 4.77
C GLN A 20 22.10 -4.09 3.75
N TYR A 21 22.55 -4.32 2.52
CA TYR A 21 21.75 -5.01 1.49
C TYR A 21 21.61 -6.51 1.75
N GLU A 22 22.69 -7.18 2.17
CA GLU A 22 22.70 -8.63 2.44
C GLU A 22 22.11 -8.98 3.82
N GLY A 23 22.20 -8.07 4.80
CA GLY A 23 21.65 -8.22 6.16
C GLY A 23 20.18 -7.79 6.30
N SER A 24 19.61 -7.12 5.30
CA SER A 24 18.17 -6.79 5.25
C SER A 24 17.33 -7.94 4.70
N SER A 25 17.69 -9.19 5.03
CA SER A 25 16.76 -10.33 4.93
C SER A 25 15.80 -10.30 6.11
N ASN A 26 14.98 -9.26 6.19
CA ASN A 26 13.70 -9.30 6.89
C ASN A 26 12.67 -8.76 5.90
N THR A 27 12.06 -9.71 5.20
CA THR A 27 11.02 -9.54 4.18
C THR A 27 9.69 -9.03 4.76
N SER A 28 9.70 -8.12 5.72
CA SER A 28 8.50 -7.37 6.14
C SER A 28 8.23 -6.15 5.25
N GLY A 29 9.13 -5.83 4.31
CA GLY A 29 9.08 -4.64 3.47
C GLY A 29 8.37 -4.74 2.11
N LEU A 30 7.51 -5.73 1.82
CA LEU A 30 6.92 -5.88 0.47
C LEU A 30 5.41 -6.06 0.44
N TYR A 31 4.71 -5.49 1.42
CA TYR A 31 3.25 -5.42 1.36
C TYR A 31 2.79 -3.98 1.53
N SER A 32 2.40 -3.37 0.40
CA SER A 32 2.13 -1.92 0.26
C SER A 32 0.63 -1.58 0.31
N LYS A 33 -0.26 -2.59 0.33
CA LYS A 33 -1.70 -2.32 0.35
C LYS A 33 -2.15 -1.86 1.74
N PRO A 34 -3.11 -0.91 1.83
CA PRO A 34 -3.53 -0.32 3.10
C PRO A 34 -4.40 -1.25 3.98
N TYR A 35 -4.58 -2.51 3.59
CA TYR A 35 -5.38 -3.51 4.29
C TYR A 35 -4.64 -4.84 4.39
N SER A 36 -4.96 -5.70 5.36
CA SER A 36 -4.22 -6.96 5.59
C SER A 36 -4.19 -7.93 4.39
N LYS A 37 -3.19 -8.82 4.36
CA LYS A 37 -3.11 -9.92 3.37
C LYS A 37 -4.36 -10.81 3.36
N LYS A 38 -5.04 -10.96 4.50
CA LYS A 38 -6.31 -11.68 4.62
C LYS A 38 -7.38 -11.05 3.71
N ILE A 39 -7.53 -9.74 3.76
CA ILE A 39 -8.47 -8.98 2.91
C ILE A 39 -8.05 -9.10 1.43
N ASP A 40 -6.76 -9.04 1.14
CA ASP A 40 -6.27 -9.20 -0.24
C ASP A 40 -6.48 -10.61 -0.81
N ALA A 41 -6.57 -11.63 0.04
CA ALA A 41 -6.89 -13.00 -0.37
C ALA A 41 -8.40 -13.23 -0.59
N LEU A 42 -9.29 -12.35 -0.14
CA LEU A 42 -10.75 -12.53 -0.27
C LEU A 42 -11.20 -12.57 -1.72
N ARG A 43 -11.95 -13.60 -2.10
CA ARG A 43 -12.59 -13.66 -3.42
C ARG A 43 -13.92 -12.91 -3.38
N MET A 44 -14.16 -12.06 -4.38
CA MET A 44 -15.45 -11.39 -4.51
C MET A 44 -16.57 -12.42 -4.74
N PRO A 45 -17.80 -12.16 -4.25
CA PRO A 45 -18.95 -13.03 -4.45
C PRO A 45 -19.24 -13.32 -5.93
N ARG A 46 -19.84 -14.47 -6.23
CA ARG A 46 -20.27 -14.79 -7.60
C ARG A 46 -21.36 -13.79 -8.04
N GLY A 47 -21.25 -13.30 -9.27
CA GLY A 47 -22.18 -12.30 -9.80
C GLY A 47 -21.87 -10.86 -9.38
N TYR A 48 -20.83 -10.63 -8.58
CA TYR A 48 -20.41 -9.27 -8.23
C TYR A 48 -19.98 -8.50 -9.48
N GLN A 49 -20.68 -7.40 -9.73
CA GLN A 49 -20.28 -6.40 -10.70
C GLN A 49 -19.64 -5.23 -9.95
N PRO A 50 -18.35 -4.95 -10.19
CA PRO A 50 -17.71 -3.78 -9.63
C PRO A 50 -18.46 -2.47 -9.91
N PRO A 51 -18.80 -1.68 -8.88
CA PRO A 51 -19.31 -0.35 -9.09
C PRO A 51 -18.27 0.55 -9.77
N LYS A 52 -18.76 1.52 -10.52
CA LYS A 52 -17.94 2.58 -11.08
C LYS A 52 -17.84 3.72 -10.07
N PHE A 53 -16.69 3.82 -9.41
CA PHE A 53 -16.44 4.87 -8.42
C PHE A 53 -16.03 6.19 -9.09
N MET A 54 -16.52 7.30 -8.53
CA MET A 54 -15.83 8.58 -8.69
C MET A 54 -14.56 8.55 -7.84
N GLN A 55 -13.41 8.58 -8.50
CA GLN A 55 -12.12 8.50 -7.82
C GLN A 55 -11.75 9.82 -7.13
N PHE A 56 -11.36 9.72 -5.86
CA PHE A 56 -10.90 10.80 -5.02
C PHE A 56 -9.38 10.95 -5.10
N ASP A 57 -8.91 12.16 -5.38
CA ASP A 57 -7.49 12.49 -5.55
C ASP A 57 -6.83 13.06 -4.29
N GLY A 58 -7.56 13.11 -3.17
CA GLY A 58 -7.11 13.71 -1.93
C GLY A 58 -7.57 15.15 -1.76
N LYS A 59 -8.24 15.74 -2.76
CA LYS A 59 -8.74 17.12 -2.72
C LYS A 59 -10.25 17.16 -2.54
N GLY A 60 -10.72 18.11 -1.75
CA GLY A 60 -12.15 18.26 -1.41
C GLY A 60 -12.49 17.59 -0.08
N ASN A 61 -13.75 17.21 0.11
CA ASN A 61 -14.25 16.72 1.40
C ASN A 61 -14.13 15.19 1.53
N PRO A 62 -13.24 14.65 2.40
CA PRO A 62 -13.09 13.21 2.57
C PRO A 62 -14.33 12.53 3.15
N LYS A 63 -15.11 13.22 3.99
CA LYS A 63 -16.35 12.65 4.58
C LYS A 63 -17.39 12.39 3.50
N GLN A 64 -17.53 13.32 2.55
CA GLN A 64 -18.44 13.15 1.42
C GLN A 64 -17.98 12.01 0.51
N HIS A 65 -16.66 11.88 0.28
CA HIS A 65 -16.11 10.75 -0.47
C HIS A 65 -16.47 9.41 0.19
N VAL A 66 -16.24 9.27 1.49
CA VAL A 66 -16.56 8.04 2.23
C VAL A 66 -18.06 7.75 2.19
N ALA A 67 -18.92 8.76 2.38
CA ALA A 67 -20.36 8.58 2.29
C ALA A 67 -20.80 8.08 0.90
N HIS A 68 -20.28 8.70 -0.16
CA HIS A 68 -20.59 8.28 -1.54
C HIS A 68 -20.06 6.87 -1.85
N PHE A 69 -18.88 6.52 -1.35
CA PHE A 69 -18.33 5.18 -1.47
C PHE A 69 -19.24 4.13 -0.81
N VAL A 70 -19.66 4.37 0.43
CA VAL A 70 -20.55 3.46 1.18
C VAL A 70 -21.90 3.31 0.48
N GLU A 71 -22.51 4.41 0.03
CA GLU A 71 -23.78 4.38 -0.71
C GLU A 71 -23.66 3.57 -2.01
N THR A 72 -22.58 3.78 -2.77
CA THR A 72 -22.28 3.04 -4.00
C THR A 72 -22.11 1.53 -3.75
N CYS A 73 -21.56 1.15 -2.60
CA CYS A 73 -21.34 -0.26 -2.23
C CYS A 73 -22.56 -0.93 -1.58
N ASN A 74 -23.41 -0.17 -0.89
CA ASN A 74 -24.63 -0.69 -0.26
C ASN A 74 -25.63 -1.20 -1.29
N ASN A 75 -25.68 -0.60 -2.49
CA ASN A 75 -26.44 -1.15 -3.62
C ASN A 75 -25.93 -2.53 -4.08
N ALA A 76 -24.72 -2.94 -3.68
CA ALA A 76 -24.11 -4.22 -4.00
C ALA A 76 -24.07 -5.21 -2.80
N GLY A 77 -24.58 -4.84 -1.61
CA GLY A 77 -24.70 -5.71 -0.45
C GLY A 77 -23.36 -6.32 0.03
N THR A 78 -22.38 -5.47 0.37
CA THR A 78 -21.00 -5.94 0.67
C THR A 78 -20.61 -5.79 2.14
N GLU A 79 -20.11 -6.88 2.74
CA GLU A 79 -19.56 -6.94 4.10
C GLU A 79 -18.32 -6.04 4.29
N GLY A 80 -17.99 -5.69 5.54
CA GLY A 80 -16.92 -4.75 5.88
C GLY A 80 -15.54 -5.07 5.27
N ASP A 81 -15.14 -6.34 5.22
CA ASP A 81 -13.87 -6.73 4.60
C ASP A 81 -13.87 -6.54 3.07
N TYR A 82 -15.03 -6.73 2.42
CA TYR A 82 -15.18 -6.45 0.99
C TYR A 82 -15.12 -4.95 0.71
N LEU A 83 -15.71 -4.11 1.57
CA LEU A 83 -15.60 -2.66 1.46
C LEU A 83 -14.14 -2.20 1.55
N ALA A 84 -13.39 -2.69 2.54
CA ALA A 84 -11.97 -2.37 2.69
C ALA A 84 -11.17 -2.74 1.43
N LYS A 85 -11.47 -3.89 0.82
CA LYS A 85 -10.82 -4.33 -0.42
C LYS A 85 -11.13 -3.44 -1.61
N GLN A 86 -12.36 -2.94 -1.71
CA GLN A 86 -12.81 -2.10 -2.84
C GLN A 86 -12.39 -0.64 -2.69
N PHE A 87 -12.20 -0.14 -1.47
CA PHE A 87 -11.92 1.27 -1.18
C PHE A 87 -10.74 1.83 -1.98
N VAL A 88 -9.66 1.06 -2.16
CA VAL A 88 -8.51 1.50 -2.97
C VAL A 88 -8.86 1.85 -4.43
N ARG A 89 -9.97 1.34 -4.97
CA ARG A 89 -10.43 1.63 -6.33
C ARG A 89 -11.19 2.95 -6.43
N SER A 90 -11.61 3.51 -5.30
CA SER A 90 -12.19 4.85 -5.22
C SER A 90 -11.15 5.93 -5.00
N LEU A 91 -9.85 5.60 -4.97
CA LEU A 91 -8.74 6.53 -4.78
C LEU A 91 -7.92 6.69 -6.07
N LYS A 92 -7.27 7.85 -6.22
CA LYS A 92 -6.27 8.12 -7.27
C LYS A 92 -5.24 9.13 -6.77
N GLY A 93 -4.11 9.25 -7.48
CA GLY A 93 -3.11 10.27 -7.19
C GLY A 93 -2.64 10.24 -5.73
N ASN A 94 -2.56 11.41 -5.09
CA ASN A 94 -2.05 11.56 -3.73
C ASN A 94 -2.94 10.92 -2.64
N ALA A 95 -4.14 10.45 -2.98
CA ALA A 95 -4.99 9.75 -2.03
C ALA A 95 -4.57 8.28 -1.82
N PHE A 96 -3.75 7.72 -2.70
CA PHE A 96 -3.24 6.36 -2.61
C PHE A 96 -1.84 6.35 -1.97
#